data_AF-A0A6J2YTV3-F1
#
_entry.id   AF-A0A6J2YTV3-F1
#
_cell.length_a   1.000
_cell.length_b   1.000
_cell.length_c   1.000
_cell.angle_alpha   90.00
_cell.angle_beta   90.00
_cell.angle_gamma   90.00
#
_symmetry.space_group_name_H-M   'P 1'
#
loop_
_entity.id
_entity.type
_entity.pdbx_description
1 polymer ?
#
loop_
_entity_poly.entity_id
_entity_poly.type
_entity_poly.pdbx_seq_one_letter_code
_entity_poly.pdbx_strand_id
1 'polypeptide(L)'
;MVNSMALAVLLASSGENVEKENKKTVRRCCHNLNKLAASLETENHARMIAQINILLDLIVLRKPLVSASGFFDINFRVLGFILSTVTTYSIVIIQFLLNHPVESN
;
A
#
# COMPACT_ATOMS: atom_id res chain seq x y z
N MET A 1 2.10 -0.65 24.18
CA MET A 1 2.27 -1.62 23.06
C MET A 1 0.98 -1.85 22.26
N VAL A 2 -0.19 -2.03 22.90
CA VAL A 2 -1.47 -2.23 22.19
C VAL A 2 -1.88 -0.98 21.38
N ASN A 3 -1.76 0.22 21.96
CA ASN A 3 -2.13 1.47 21.28
C ASN A 3 -1.24 1.77 20.04
N SER A 4 0.05 1.45 20.13
CA SER A 4 1.00 1.62 19.02
C SER A 4 0.75 0.62 17.87
N MET A 5 0.36 -0.62 18.19
CA MET A 5 -0.02 -1.61 17.17
C MET A 5 -1.35 -1.26 16.50
N ALA A 6 -2.32 -0.77 17.27
CA ALA A 6 -3.59 -0.29 16.72
C ALA A 6 -3.37 0.85 15.71
N LEU A 7 -2.51 1.82 16.04
CA LEU A 7 -2.13 2.89 15.12
C LEU A 7 -1.47 2.35 13.85
N ALA A 8 -0.53 1.42 13.96
CA ALA A 8 0.14 0.81 12.82
C ALA A 8 -0.85 0.08 11.89
N VAL A 9 -1.84 -0.61 12.46
CA VAL A 9 -2.92 -1.27 11.71
C VAL A 9 -3.78 -0.26 10.96
N LEU A 10 -4.19 0.84 11.62
CA LEU A 10 -5.01 1.88 10.99
C LEU A 10 -4.29 2.56 9.83
N LEU A 11 -3.00 2.86 10.01
CA LEU A 11 -2.16 3.44 8.97
C LEU A 11 -1.96 2.46 7.80
N ALA A 12 -1.63 1.19 8.09
CA ALA A 12 -1.48 0.15 7.07
C ALA A 12 -2.78 -0.09 6.28
N SER A 13 -3.93 -0.12 6.97
CA SER A 13 -5.25 -0.24 6.34
C SER A 13 -5.55 0.94 5.40
N SER A 14 -5.24 2.15 5.85
CA SER A 14 -5.44 3.36 5.04
C SER A 14 -4.56 3.35 3.79
N GLY A 15 -3.28 3.02 3.93
CA GLY A 15 -2.37 2.93 2.79
C GLY A 15 -2.71 1.78 1.82
N GLU A 16 -3.15 0.63 2.33
CA GLU A 16 -3.66 -0.47 1.50
C GLU A 16 -4.91 -0.04 0.70
N ASN A 17 -5.84 0.69 1.33
CA ASN A 17 -7.03 1.19 0.64
C ASN A 17 -6.66 2.17 -0.47
N VAL A 18 -5.69 3.06 -0.25
CA VAL A 18 -5.17 3.97 -1.29
C VAL A 18 -4.55 3.16 -2.44
N GLU A 19 -3.72 2.17 -2.14
CA GLU A 19 -3.10 1.31 -3.16
C GLU A 19 -4.16 0.52 -3.96
N LYS A 20 -5.20 0.03 -3.28
CA LYS A 20 -6.31 -0.70 -3.90
C LYS A 20 -7.16 0.19 -4.82
N GLU A 21 -7.53 1.39 -4.36
CA GLU A 21 -8.29 2.35 -5.16
C GLU A 21 -7.47 2.87 -6.34
N ASN A 22 -6.15 3.03 -6.18
CA ASN A 22 -5.24 3.34 -7.27
C ASN A 22 -5.32 2.28 -8.39
N LYS A 23 -5.14 0.99 -8.03
CA LYS A 23 -5.25 -0.13 -8.99
C LYS A 23 -6.61 -0.20 -9.68
N LYS A 24 -7.71 0.09 -8.95
CA LYS A 24 -9.06 0.16 -9.53
C LYS A 24 -9.20 1.30 -10.52
N THR A 25 -8.66 2.48 -10.20
CA THR A 25 -8.72 3.65 -11.07
C THR A 25 -7.98 3.40 -12.38
N VAL A 26 -6.77 2.83 -12.33
CA VAL A 26 -6.02 2.40 -13.53
C VAL A 26 -6.86 1.44 -14.40
N ARG A 27 -7.46 0.41 -13.79
CA ARG A 27 -8.33 -0.54 -14.52
C ARG A 27 -9.53 0.14 -15.18
N ARG A 28 -10.17 1.09 -14.49
CA ARG A 28 -11.30 1.85 -15.04
C ARG A 28 -10.87 2.74 -16.21
N CYS A 29 -9.72 3.43 -16.11
CA CYS A 29 -9.17 4.20 -17.22
C CYS A 29 -8.91 3.32 -18.44
N CYS A 30 -8.23 2.18 -18.29
CA CYS A 30 -7.99 1.25 -19.39
C CYS A 30 -9.30 0.70 -19.99
N HIS A 31 -10.27 0.35 -19.14
CA HIS A 31 -11.58 -0.11 -19.61
C HIS A 31 -12.30 0.95 -20.43
N ASN A 32 -12.31 2.20 -19.95
CA ASN A 32 -12.92 3.32 -20.65
C ASN A 32 -12.21 3.64 -21.97
N LEU A 33 -10.88 3.62 -21.99
CA LEU A 33 -10.11 3.79 -23.24
C LEU A 33 -10.48 2.75 -24.28
N ASN A 34 -10.52 1.46 -23.89
CA ASN A 34 -10.90 0.38 -24.79
C ASN A 34 -12.33 0.53 -25.30
N LYS A 35 -13.26 0.96 -24.44
CA LYS A 35 -14.65 1.22 -24.81
C LYS A 35 -14.78 2.40 -25.79
N LEU A 36 -14.02 3.47 -25.56
CA LEU A 36 -14.02 4.64 -26.43
C LEU A 36 -13.38 4.37 -27.79
N ALA A 37 -12.29 3.59 -27.83
CA ALA A 37 -11.63 3.19 -29.06
C ALA A 37 -12.50 2.28 -29.94
N ALA A 38 -13.45 1.56 -29.35
CA ALA A 38 -14.41 0.72 -30.06
C ALA A 38 -15.66 1.49 -30.57
N SER A 39 -15.83 2.76 -30.17
CA SER A 39 -16.97 3.60 -30.55
C SER A 39 -16.63 4.46 -31.78
N LEU A 40 -17.64 4.82 -32.60
CA LEU A 40 -17.44 5.61 -33.82
C LEU A 40 -16.84 6.99 -33.46
N GLU A 41 -15.66 7.31 -34.02
CA GLU A 41 -14.91 8.50 -33.65
C GLU A 41 -15.70 9.78 -33.94
N THR A 42 -15.97 10.53 -32.88
CA THR A 42 -16.39 11.93 -32.93
C THR A 42 -15.30 12.77 -32.30
N GLU A 43 -15.21 14.05 -32.65
CA GLU A 43 -14.20 14.98 -32.11
C GLU A 43 -14.18 14.99 -30.55
N ASN A 44 -15.36 14.78 -29.94
CA ASN A 44 -15.51 14.63 -28.49
C ASN A 44 -14.85 13.36 -27.93
N HIS A 45 -14.86 12.24 -28.67
CA HIS A 45 -14.18 11.01 -28.25
C HIS A 45 -12.66 11.19 -28.26
N ALA A 46 -12.11 11.85 -29.28
CA ALA A 46 -10.67 12.12 -29.38
C ALA A 46 -10.16 12.96 -28.19
N ARG A 47 -10.91 14.01 -27.81
CA ARG A 47 -10.58 14.82 -26.61
C ARG A 47 -10.67 14.01 -25.32
N MET A 48 -11.66 13.14 -25.19
CA MET A 48 -11.84 12.30 -24.00
C MET A 48 -10.75 11.24 -23.86
N ILE A 49 -10.33 10.62 -24.98
CA ILE A 49 -9.20 9.68 -25.02
C ILE A 49 -7.91 10.38 -24.56
N ALA A 50 -7.63 11.58 -25.07
CA ALA A 50 -6.45 12.35 -24.67
C ALA A 50 -6.43 12.65 -23.16
N GLN A 51 -7.56 13.05 -22.58
CA GLN A 51 -7.67 13.31 -21.15
C GLN A 51 -7.48 12.04 -20.30
N ILE A 52 -8.08 10.92 -20.71
CA ILE A 52 -7.93 9.65 -19.98
C ILE A 52 -6.49 9.14 -20.06
N ASN A 53 -5.80 9.31 -21.19
CA ASN A 53 -4.38 8.97 -21.33
C ASN A 53 -3.49 9.83 -20.41
N ILE A 54 -3.70 11.15 -20.37
CA ILE A 54 -2.96 12.04 -19.44
C ILE A 54 -3.19 11.61 -17.99
N LEU A 55 -4.44 11.30 -17.62
CA LEU A 55 -4.78 10.83 -16.28
C LEU A 55 -4.08 9.50 -15.97
N LEU A 56 -4.08 8.56 -16.92
CA LEU A 56 -3.43 7.27 -16.76
C LEU A 56 -1.91 7.43 -16.59
N ASP A 57 -1.26 8.26 -17.40
CA ASP A 57 0.16 8.56 -17.29
C ASP A 57 0.51 9.16 -15.93
N LEU A 58 -0.27 10.13 -15.45
CA LEU A 58 -0.09 10.72 -14.13
C LEU A 58 -0.21 9.69 -13.01
N ILE A 59 -1.20 8.80 -13.10
CA ILE A 59 -1.42 7.74 -12.09
C ILE A 59 -0.30 6.70 -12.13
N VAL A 60 0.15 6.29 -13.32
CA VAL A 60 1.21 5.29 -13.50
C VAL A 60 2.57 5.85 -13.10
N LEU A 61 2.84 7.12 -13.38
CA LEU A 61 4.10 7.77 -13.04
C LEU A 61 4.21 8.02 -11.54
N ARG A 62 3.15 8.54 -10.92
CA ARG A 62 3.19 8.96 -9.51
C ARG A 62 2.80 7.85 -8.53
N LYS A 63 2.10 6.81 -9.00
CA LYS A 63 1.56 5.67 -8.23
C LYS A 63 1.14 6.10 -6.82
N PRO A 64 -0.05 6.69 -6.63
CA PRO A 64 -0.47 7.15 -5.32
C PRO A 64 -0.38 6.01 -4.30
N LEU A 65 0.56 6.18 -3.38
CA LEU A 65 0.99 5.26 -2.35
C LEU A 65 1.26 6.11 -1.10
N VAL A 66 0.96 5.57 0.07
CA VAL A 66 1.26 6.23 1.34
C VAL A 66 2.64 5.77 1.77
N SER A 67 3.65 6.65 1.67
CA SER A 67 5.03 6.33 2.04
C SER A 67 5.41 6.99 3.36
N ALA A 68 6.14 6.25 4.22
CA ALA A 68 6.77 6.79 5.41
C ALA A 68 8.07 7.51 5.02
N SER A 69 7.97 8.80 4.66
CA SER A 69 9.12 9.64 4.31
C SER A 69 10.03 9.06 3.21
N GLY A 70 9.50 8.18 2.33
CA GLY A 70 10.27 7.54 1.26
C GLY A 70 10.99 6.25 1.63
N PHE A 71 10.99 5.84 2.91
CA PHE A 71 11.69 4.62 3.35
C PHE A 71 10.95 3.34 2.97
N PHE A 72 9.63 3.33 3.17
CA PHE A 72 8.78 2.18 2.87
C PHE A 72 7.33 2.62 2.64
N ASP A 73 6.60 1.81 1.88
CA ASP A 73 5.17 1.98 1.68
C ASP A 73 4.39 1.43 2.88
N ILE A 74 3.52 2.26 3.45
CA ILE A 74 2.68 1.91 4.58
C ILE A 74 1.52 1.06 4.06
N ASN A 75 1.68 -0.25 4.08
CA ASN A 75 0.63 -1.22 3.73
C ASN A 75 0.73 -2.47 4.62
N PHE A 76 -0.11 -3.48 4.38
CA PHE A 76 -0.09 -4.67 5.22
C PHE A 76 1.22 -5.47 5.13
N ARG A 77 2.04 -5.27 4.10
CA ARG A 77 3.36 -5.89 4.01
C ARG A 77 4.26 -5.41 5.14
N VAL A 78 4.33 -4.10 5.36
CA VAL A 78 5.15 -3.50 6.44
C VAL A 78 4.60 -3.90 7.81
N LEU A 79 3.27 -3.97 7.96
CA LEU A 79 2.68 -4.48 9.20
C LEU A 79 3.13 -5.92 9.50
N GLY A 80 3.17 -6.79 8.48
CA GLY A 80 3.70 -8.16 8.60
C GLY A 80 5.17 -8.19 9.04
N PHE A 81 6.02 -7.31 8.47
CA PHE A 81 7.41 -7.17 8.90
C PHE A 81 7.54 -6.73 10.35
N ILE A 82 6.75 -5.75 10.79
CA ILE A 82 6.75 -5.27 12.18
C ILE A 82 6.36 -6.41 13.12
N LEU A 83 5.26 -7.11 12.83
CA LEU A 83 4.80 -8.24 13.65
C LEU A 83 5.85 -9.34 13.73
N SER A 84 6.42 -9.74 12.60
CA SER A 84 7.48 -10.76 12.57
C SER A 84 8.68 -10.33 13.40
N THR A 85 9.10 -9.08 13.29
CA THR A 85 10.26 -8.56 14.02
C THR A 85 9.99 -8.60 15.53
N VAL A 86 8.83 -8.13 15.97
CA VAL A 86 8.43 -8.16 17.37
C VAL A 86 8.40 -9.60 17.90
N THR A 87 7.78 -10.52 17.16
CA THR A 87 7.72 -11.94 17.52
C THR A 87 9.11 -12.55 17.64
N THR A 88 10.01 -12.31 16.67
CA THR A 88 11.38 -12.82 16.69
C THR A 88 12.14 -12.30 17.91
N TYR A 89 12.09 -11.00 18.20
CA TYR A 89 12.75 -10.45 19.39
C TYR A 89 12.15 -11.01 20.69
N SER A 90 10.83 -11.16 20.77
CA SER A 90 10.20 -11.79 21.93
C SER A 90 10.70 -13.21 22.16
N ILE A 91 10.81 -14.02 21.10
CA ILE A 91 11.33 -15.40 21.20
C ILE A 91 12.77 -15.39 21.71
N VAL A 92 13.64 -14.55 21.14
CA VAL A 92 15.06 -14.47 21.55
C VAL A 92 15.19 -14.03 23.01
N ILE A 93 14.41 -13.04 23.44
CA ILE A 93 14.41 -12.58 24.84
C ILE A 93 13.94 -13.69 25.78
N ILE A 94 12.85 -14.39 25.44
CA ILE A 94 12.35 -15.51 26.25
C ILE A 94 13.41 -16.62 26.34
N GLN A 95 14.04 -16.99 25.23
CA GLN A 95 15.11 -17.99 25.22
C GLN A 95 16.29 -17.57 26.10
N PHE A 96 16.68 -16.29 26.04
CA PHE A 96 17.75 -15.77 26.89
C PHE A 96 17.39 -15.82 28.37
N LEU A 97 16.18 -15.41 28.75
CA LEU A 97 15.70 -15.44 30.14
C LEU A 97 15.55 -16.86 30.70
N LEU A 98 15.18 -17.84 29.86
CA LEU A 98 15.07 -19.24 30.28
C LEU A 98 16.43 -19.91 30.43
N ASN A 99 17.43 -19.53 29.62
CA ASN A 99 18.76 -20.13 29.64
C ASN A 99 19.75 -19.43 30.57
N HIS A 100 19.45 -18.19 30.99
CA HIS A 100 20.12 -17.49 32.08
C HIS A 100 19.07 -17.14 33.15
N PRO A 101 18.74 -18.06 34.08
CA PRO A 101 17.95 -17.67 35.24
C PRO A 101 18.70 -16.54 35.94
N VAL A 102 18.01 -15.42 36.16
CA VAL A 102 18.52 -14.31 36.98
C VAL A 102 18.89 -14.92 38.32
N GLU A 103 20.18 -15.04 38.62
CA GLU A 103 20.64 -15.38 39.97
C GLU A 103 20.10 -14.28 40.89
N SER A 104 19.09 -14.64 41.68
CA SER A 104 18.54 -13.79 42.71
C SER A 104 19.59 -13.62 43.80
N ASN A 105 20.30 -12.50 43.79
CA ASN A 105 21.00 -11.99 44.97
C ASN A 105 19.99 -11.38 45.94
#